data_AF-A0A1Z9C9I4-F1
#
_entry.id   AF-A0A1Z9C9I4-F1
#
_cell.length_a   1.000
_cell.length_b   1.000
_cell.length_c   1.000
_cell.angle_alpha   90.00
_cell.angle_beta   90.00
_cell.angle_gamma   90.00
#
_symmetry.space_group_name_H-M   'P 1'
#
loop_
_entity.id
_entity.type
_entity.pdbx_description
1 polymer ?
#
loop_
_entity_poly.entity_id
_entity_poly.type
_entity_poly.pdbx_seq_one_letter_code
_entity_poly.pdbx_strand_id
1 'polypeptide(L)' 'MKASNLNIYQRLRDFNVPAAVLDEIFSNQDDLNTLVKSWGELKDQKLKEDQIAEAISKIIIKELGDDFLQSLENSSK' A
#
# COMPACT_ATOMS: atom_id res chain seq x y z
N MET A 1 7.40 -11.65 -8.03
CA MET A 1 6.13 -10.91 -7.90
C MET A 1 5.22 -11.17 -9.11
N LYS A 2 3.90 -11.21 -8.92
CA LYS A 2 2.92 -11.31 -10.01
C LYS A 2 2.69 -9.92 -10.64
N ALA A 3 2.29 -9.85 -11.92
CA ALA A 3 2.01 -8.58 -12.61
C ALA A 3 0.98 -7.72 -11.88
N SER A 4 -0.08 -8.34 -11.33
CA SER A 4 -1.11 -7.65 -10.54
C SER A 4 -0.55 -7.05 -9.24
N ASN A 5 0.46 -7.66 -8.63
CA ASN A 5 1.07 -7.16 -7.40
C ASN A 5 1.94 -5.92 -7.69
N LEU A 6 2.69 -5.94 -8.79
CA LEU A 6 3.48 -4.77 -9.22
C LEU A 6 2.58 -3.56 -9.50
N ASN A 7 1.42 -3.80 -10.11
CA ASN A 7 0.41 -2.78 -10.40
C ASN A 7 -0.15 -2.11 -9.12
N ILE A 8 -0.38 -2.91 -8.07
CA ILE A 8 -0.83 -2.42 -6.75
C ILE A 8 0.31 -1.64 -6.07
N TYR A 9 1.53 -2.20 -6.07
CA TYR A 9 2.71 -1.57 -5.48
C TYR A 9 2.94 -0.17 -6.05
N GLN A 10 2.95 -0.05 -7.39
CA GLN A 10 3.16 1.23 -8.07
C GLN A 10 2.08 2.24 -7.69
N ARG A 11 0.81 1.85 -7.67
CA ARG A 11 -0.26 2.75 -7.28
C ARG A 11 -0.14 3.20 -5.84
N LEU A 12 0.08 2.29 -4.89
CA LEU A 12 0.22 2.70 -3.49
C LEU A 12 1.40 3.66 -3.28
N ARG A 13 2.49 3.45 -4.04
CA ARG A 13 3.62 4.39 -4.08
C ARG A 13 3.22 5.75 -4.64
N ASP A 14 2.43 5.79 -5.71
CA ASP A 14 1.91 7.04 -6.29
C ASP A 14 0.97 7.79 -5.32
N PHE A 15 0.37 7.08 -4.37
CA PHE A 15 -0.42 7.63 -3.26
C PHE A 15 0.38 7.82 -1.95
N ASN A 16 1.68 8.12 -2.07
CA ASN A 16 2.58 8.50 -0.97
C ASN A 16 2.85 7.42 0.10
N VAL A 17 2.57 6.14 -0.17
CA VAL A 17 3.04 5.08 0.72
C VAL A 17 4.56 4.91 0.53
N PRO A 18 5.39 5.02 1.59
CA PRO A 18 6.84 4.88 1.46
C PRO A 18 7.25 3.52 0.90
N ALA A 19 8.32 3.51 0.10
CA ALA A 19 8.84 2.27 -0.49
C ALA A 19 9.20 1.23 0.56
N ALA A 20 9.81 1.64 1.68
CA ALA A 20 10.18 0.72 2.76
C ALA A 20 8.97 -0.01 3.36
N VAL A 21 7.84 0.68 3.53
CA VAL A 21 6.57 0.10 4.00
C VAL A 21 6.02 -0.90 2.97
N LEU A 22 6.04 -0.52 1.69
CA LEU A 22 5.57 -1.41 0.64
C LEU A 22 6.46 -2.65 0.52
N ASP A 23 7.77 -2.50 0.64
CA ASP A 23 8.71 -3.61 0.59
C ASP A 23 8.46 -4.58 1.75
N GLU A 24 8.19 -4.08 2.95
CA GLU A 24 7.79 -4.89 4.10
C GLU A 24 6.51 -5.67 3.83
N ILE A 25 5.42 -4.98 3.46
CA ILE A 25 4.12 -5.61 3.15
C ILE A 25 4.23 -6.67 2.05
N PHE A 26 4.98 -6.39 0.98
CA PHE A 26 5.10 -7.31 -0.15
C PHE A 26 6.13 -8.43 0.08
N SER A 27 6.98 -8.30 1.10
CA SER A 27 7.88 -9.37 1.56
C SER A 27 7.21 -10.34 2.54
N ASN A 28 6.16 -9.88 3.24
CA ASN A 28 5.34 -10.71 4.12
C ASN A 28 4.14 -11.32 3.36
N GLN A 29 4.06 -12.65 3.34
CA GLN A 29 3.01 -13.34 2.60
C GLN A 29 1.61 -13.11 3.18
N ASP A 30 1.47 -12.98 4.50
CA ASP A 30 0.17 -12.78 5.15
C ASP A 30 -0.35 -11.36 4.92
N ASP A 31 0.52 -10.35 5.02
CA ASP A 31 0.18 -8.96 4.75
C ASP A 31 -0.16 -8.75 3.27
N LEU A 32 0.65 -9.33 2.37
CA LEU A 32 0.38 -9.30 0.93
C LEU A 32 -0.96 -9.96 0.59
N ASN A 33 -1.29 -11.10 1.19
CA ASN A 33 -2.56 -11.78 0.96
C ASN A 33 -3.74 -10.93 1.44
N THR A 34 -3.60 -10.29 2.61
CA THR A 34 -4.61 -9.37 3.16
C THR A 34 -4.83 -8.18 2.23
N LEU A 35 -3.75 -7.54 1.78
CA LEU A 35 -3.79 -6.42 0.84
C LEU A 35 -4.49 -6.81 -0.47
N VAL A 36 -4.08 -7.92 -1.09
CA VAL A 36 -4.64 -8.38 -2.38
C VAL A 36 -6.11 -8.76 -2.23
N LYS A 37 -6.50 -9.35 -1.10
CA LYS A 37 -7.90 -9.67 -0.80
C LYS A 37 -8.75 -8.40 -0.69
N SER A 38 -8.35 -7.44 0.14
CA SER A 38 -9.07 -6.17 0.29
C SER A 38 -9.14 -5.39 -1.04
N TRP A 39 -8.06 -5.41 -1.82
CA TRP A 39 -8.06 -4.83 -3.16
C TRP A 39 -9.11 -5.49 -4.07
N GLY A 40 -9.18 -6.82 -4.08
CA GLY A 40 -10.17 -7.59 -4.84
C GLY A 40 -11.60 -7.26 -4.44
N GLU A 41 -11.89 -7.24 -3.13
CA GLU A 41 -13.22 -6.91 -2.59
C GLU A 41 -13.68 -5.50 -2.98
N LEU A 42 -12.76 -4.52 -3.05
CA LEU A 42 -13.07 -3.17 -3.51
C LEU A 42 -13.26 -3.11 -5.03
N LYS A 43 -12.49 -3.89 -5.79
CA LYS A 43 -12.64 -3.99 -7.24
C LYS A 43 -13.99 -4.61 -7.62
N ASP A 44 -14.46 -5.59 -6.86
CA ASP A 44 -15.78 -6.21 -7.02
C ASP A 44 -16.93 -5.23 -6.76
N GLN A 45 -16.69 -4.19 -5.95
CA GLN A 45 -17.60 -3.07 -5.74
C GLN A 45 -17.58 -2.04 -6.89
N LYS A 46 -16.93 -2.36 -8.02
CA LYS A 46 -16.78 -1.49 -9.21
C LYS A 46 -16.01 -0.19 -8.94
N LEU A 47 -15.20 -0.14 -7.89
CA LEU A 47 -14.27 0.96 -7.66
C LEU A 47 -13.13 0.92 -8.68
N LYS A 48 -12.70 2.09 -9.15
CA LYS A 48 -11.53 2.20 -10.03
C LYS A 48 -10.25 1.94 -9.22
N GLU A 49 -9.24 1.38 -9.87
CA GLU A 49 -7.96 1.02 -9.23
C GLU A 49 -7.31 2.19 -8.48
N ASP A 50 -7.45 3.43 -8.97
CA ASP A 50 -6.89 4.61 -8.31
C ASP A 50 -7.69 4.99 -7.05
N GLN A 51 -9.02 4.82 -7.06
CA GLN A 51 -9.85 5.04 -5.87
C GLN A 51 -9.56 4.00 -4.79
N ILE A 52 -9.28 2.76 -5.21
CA ILE A 52 -8.89 1.67 -4.32
C ILE A 52 -7.52 1.99 -3.69
N ALA A 53 -6.55 2.42 -4.50
CA ALA A 53 -5.23 2.79 -4.03
C ALA A 53 -5.27 3.98 -3.06
N GLU A 54 -6.06 5.00 -3.34
CA GLU A 54 -6.26 6.13 -2.43
C GLU A 54 -6.87 5.69 -1.09
N ALA A 55 -7.85 4.80 -1.11
CA ALA A 55 -8.48 4.31 0.11
C ALA A 55 -7.52 3.46 0.96
N ILE A 56 -6.81 2.52 0.33
CA ILE A 56 -5.88 1.62 1.02
C ILE A 56 -4.66 2.38 1.54
N SER A 57 -4.07 3.28 0.75
CA SER A 57 -2.93 4.11 1.19
C SER A 57 -3.26 4.91 2.45
N LYS A 58 -4.46 5.52 2.51
CA LYS A 58 -4.94 6.23 3.71
C LYS A 58 -5.02 5.31 4.94
N ILE A 59 -5.46 4.06 4.77
CA ILE A 59 -5.51 3.09 5.87
C ILE A 59 -4.10 2.76 6.34
N ILE A 60 -3.20 2.40 5.43
CA ILE A 60 -1.79 2.07 5.75
C ILE A 60 -1.12 3.24 6.49
N ILE A 61 -1.20 4.45 5.93
CA ILE A 61 -0.62 5.67 6.51
C ILE A 61 -1.18 5.92 7.91
N LYS A 62 -2.50 5.78 8.08
CA LYS A 62 -3.17 5.97 9.37
C LYS A 62 -2.73 4.94 10.41
N GLU A 63 -2.52 3.68 10.02
CA GLU A 63 -2.09 2.61 10.93
C GLU A 63 -0.64 2.77 11.37
N LEU A 64 0.23 3.23 10.47
CA LEU A 64 1.64 3.48 10.77
C LEU A 64 1.85 4.73 11.63
N GLY A 65 1.00 5.74 11.46
CA GLY A 65 1.08 7.01 12.19
C GLY A 65 2.15 7.97 11.65
N ASP A 66 1.90 9.26 11.86
CA ASP A 66 2.72 10.34 11.30
C ASP A 66 4.17 10.33 11.81
N ASP A 67 4.39 9.94 13.07
CA ASP A 67 5.71 9.88 13.70
C ASP A 67 6.63 8.85 13.02
N PHE A 68 6.08 7.69 12.68
CA PHE A 68 6.83 6.65 11.97
C PHE A 68 7.20 7.11 10.56
N LEU A 69 6.25 7.72 9.84
CA LEU A 69 6.49 8.22 8.48
C LEU A 69 7.54 9.34 8.45
N GLN A 70 7.52 10.25 9.43
CA GLN A 70 8.56 11.27 9.59
C GLN A 70 9.95 10.65 9.87
N SER A 71 10.02 9.55 10.61
CA SER A 71 11.30 8.86 10.86
C SER A 71 11.89 8.23 9.59
N LEU A 72 11.04 7.74 8.69
CA LEU A 72 11.46 7.22 7.38
C LEU A 72 11.96 8.33 6.44
N GLU A 73 11.33 9.51 6.49
CA GLU A 73 11.76 10.66 5.67
C GLU A 73 13.10 11.22 6.17
N ASN A 74 13.26 11.34 7.49
CA ASN A 74 14.47 11.89 8.09
C ASN A 74 15.69 10.94 8.02
N SER A 75 15.47 9.63 7.88
CA SER A 75 16.56 8.64 7.74
C SER A 75 17.15 8.58 6.32
N SER A 76 16.56 9.27 5.35
CA SER A 76 17.09 9.40 3.99
C SER A 76 17.96 10.66 3.75
N LYS A 77 18.33 11.39 4.83
CA LYS A 77 19.19 12.59 4.78
C LYS A 77 20.60 12.33 5.29
#